data_AF-A0A7X1JBM1-F1
#
_entry.id   AF-A0A7X1JBM1-F1
#
_cell.length_a   1.000
_cell.length_b   1.000
_cell.length_c   1.000
_cell.angle_alpha   90.00
_cell.angle_beta   90.00
_cell.angle_gamma   90.00
#
_symmetry.space_group_name_H-M   'P 1'
#
loop_
_entity.id
_entity.type
_entity.pdbx_description
1 polymer ?
#
loop_
_entity_poly.entity_id
_entity_poly.type
_entity_poly.pdbx_seq_one_letter_code
_entity_poly.pdbx_strand_id
1 'polypeptide(L)' 'MRRADATITISPETFLRVTGQDLTLAEAIKSGAASASGDSEALRSLRNLFRLPPPRARKADGTSS' A
#
# COMPACT_ATOMS: atom_id res chain seq x y z
N MET A 1 -2.87 -9.60 25.47
CA MET A 1 -3.39 -9.59 24.08
C MET A 1 -2.88 -8.36 23.38
N ARG A 2 -2.23 -8.49 22.22
CA ARG A 2 -1.78 -7.35 21.41
C ARG A 2 -2.98 -6.92 20.56
N ARG A 3 -3.49 -5.70 20.75
CA ARG A 3 -4.58 -5.14 19.94
C ARG A 3 -3.94 -4.40 18.76
N ALA A 4 -4.45 -4.62 17.57
CA ALA A 4 -4.02 -3.82 16.42
C ALA A 4 -4.45 -2.37 16.63
N ASP A 5 -3.54 -1.43 16.40
CA ASP A 5 -3.82 0.00 16.48
C ASP A 5 -4.78 0.43 15.36
N ALA A 6 -4.72 -0.22 14.20
CA ALA A 6 -5.65 -0.01 13.09
C ALA A 6 -5.91 -1.30 12.30
N THR A 7 -7.10 -1.39 11.70
CA THR A 7 -7.51 -2.48 10.82
C THR A 7 -7.93 -1.90 9.48
N ILE A 8 -7.49 -2.52 8.39
CA ILE A 8 -7.85 -2.15 7.03
C ILE A 8 -8.53 -3.34 6.37
N THR A 9 -9.70 -3.10 5.80
CA THR A 9 -10.48 -4.07 5.03
C THR A 9 -10.43 -3.67 3.57
N ILE A 10 -9.98 -4.58 2.72
CA ILE A 10 -9.74 -4.34 1.30
C ILE A 10 -10.03 -5.62 0.52
N SER A 11 -10.56 -5.50 -0.70
CA SER A 11 -10.75 -6.67 -1.55
C SER A 11 -9.41 -7.17 -2.11
N PRO A 12 -9.27 -8.48 -2.42
CA PRO A 12 -8.02 -9.02 -3.00
C PRO A 12 -7.59 -8.31 -4.30
N GLU A 13 -8.54 -7.94 -5.15
CA GLU A 13 -8.28 -7.21 -6.39
C GLU A 13 -7.69 -5.81 -6.12
N THR A 14 -8.28 -5.07 -5.19
CA THR A 14 -7.79 -3.74 -4.81
C THR A 14 -6.43 -3.86 -4.12
N PHE A 15 -6.21 -4.91 -3.32
CA PHE A 15 -4.92 -5.19 -2.70
C PHE A 15 -3.83 -5.38 -3.77
N LEU A 16 -4.09 -6.19 -4.80
CA LEU A 16 -3.14 -6.38 -5.90
C LEU A 16 -2.77 -5.07 -6.58
N ARG A 17 -3.77 -4.23 -6.91
CA ARG A 17 -3.55 -2.91 -7.51
C ARG A 17 -2.74 -1.98 -6.60
N VAL A 18 -3.01 -2.02 -5.30
CA VAL A 18 -2.24 -1.24 -4.30
C VAL A 18 -0.79 -1.72 -4.21
N THR A 19 -0.56 -3.02 -4.20
CA THR A 19 0.80 -3.58 -4.18
C THR A 19 1.54 -3.46 -5.52
N GLY A 20 0.79 -3.39 -6.62
CA GLY A 20 1.29 -3.21 -7.99
C GLY A 20 1.66 -1.78 -8.34
N GLN A 21 1.44 -0.81 -7.44
CA GLN A 21 1.63 0.63 -7.66
C GLN A 21 0.65 1.27 -8.67
N ASP A 22 -0.41 0.55 -9.06
CA ASP A 22 -1.47 1.06 -9.94
C ASP A 22 -2.53 1.89 -9.19
N LEU A 23 -2.52 1.83 -7.85
CA LEU A 23 -3.46 2.54 -6.97
C LEU A 23 -2.81 2.79 -5.60
N THR A 24 -3.04 3.93 -4.97
CA THR A 24 -2.58 4.11 -3.58
C THR A 24 -3.64 3.65 -2.57
N LEU A 25 -3.21 3.21 -1.38
CA LEU A 25 -4.14 2.83 -0.31
C LEU A 25 -5.04 4.01 0.11
N ALA A 26 -4.51 5.24 0.06
CA ALA A 26 -5.28 6.45 0.33
C ALA A 26 -6.38 6.69 -0.72
N GLU A 27 -6.09 6.47 -2.00
CA GLU A 27 -7.09 6.55 -3.07
C GLU A 27 -8.13 5.43 -2.95
N ALA A 28 -7.70 4.21 -2.59
CA ALA A 28 -8.61 3.09 -2.35
C ALA A 28 -9.59 3.40 -1.20
N ILE A 29 -9.13 4.01 -0.11
CA ILE A 29 -10.01 4.44 0.98
C ILE A 29 -10.93 5.57 0.52
N LYS A 30 -10.42 6.56 -0.20
CA LYS A 30 -11.20 7.72 -0.67
C LYS A 30 -12.30 7.31 -1.67
N SER A 31 -12.05 6.31 -2.50
CA SER A 31 -13.02 5.79 -3.48
C SER A 31 -14.00 4.77 -2.88
N GLY A 32 -13.83 4.38 -1.61
CA GLY A 32 -14.62 3.34 -0.94
C GLY A 32 -14.22 1.91 -1.34
N ALA A 33 -13.17 1.73 -2.15
CA ALA A 33 -12.63 0.42 -2.50
C ALA A 33 -11.91 -0.28 -1.32
N ALA A 34 -11.52 0.48 -0.30
CA ALA A 34 -11.03 -0.01 0.98
C ALA A 34 -11.68 0.76 2.14
N SER A 35 -11.71 0.15 3.31
CA SER A 35 -12.20 0.75 4.56
C SER A 35 -11.16 0.60 5.65
N ALA A 36 -11.05 1.60 6.53
CA ALA A 36 -10.08 1.60 7.62
C ALA A 36 -10.75 1.99 8.94
N SER A 37 -10.35 1.36 10.03
CA SER A 37 -10.83 1.64 11.39
C SER A 37 -9.70 1.54 12.42
N GLY A 38 -9.88 2.18 13.56
CA GLY A 38 -8.89 2.24 14.64
C GLY A 38 -8.28 3.62 14.82
N ASP A 39 -7.03 3.64 15.27
CA ASP A 39 -6.29 4.84 15.63
C ASP A 39 -5.99 5.72 14.38
N SER A 40 -6.45 6.97 14.46
CA SER A 40 -6.37 7.93 13.37
C SER A 40 -4.93 8.35 13.05
N GLU A 41 -4.07 8.41 14.07
CA GLU A 41 -2.66 8.74 13.92
C GLU A 41 -1.89 7.55 13.32
N ALA A 42 -2.22 6.33 13.72
CA ALA A 42 -1.71 5.12 13.08
C ALA A 42 -2.09 5.07 11.58
N LEU A 43 -3.35 5.36 11.25
CA LEU A 43 -3.82 5.46 9.86
C LEU A 43 -3.13 6.59 9.08
N ARG A 44 -2.88 7.73 9.71
CA ARG A 44 -2.16 8.87 9.11
C ARG A 44 -0.69 8.57 8.87
N SER A 45 -0.07 7.76 9.72
CA SER A 45 1.30 7.26 9.54
C SER A 45 1.37 6.21 8.43
N LEU A 46 0.32 5.40 8.26
CA LEU A 46 0.23 4.36 7.24
C LEU A 46 0.34 4.91 5.80
N ARG A 47 -0.23 6.11 5.56
CA ARG A 47 -0.02 6.91 4.32
C ARG A 47 1.46 7.10 3.98
N ASN A 48 2.29 7.27 5.00
CA ASN A 48 3.70 7.57 4.84
C ASN A 48 4.58 6.30 4.89
N LEU A 49 4.09 5.21 5.51
CA LEU A 49 4.79 3.93 5.63
C LEU A 49 4.91 3.18 4.31
N PHE A 50 3.90 3.26 3.44
CA PHE A 50 3.94 2.65 2.11
C PHE A 50 4.54 3.59 1.05
N ARG A 51 5.50 4.44 1.41
CA ARG A 51 6.43 4.98 0.43
C ARG A 51 7.33 3.85 -0.02
N LEU A 52 6.83 3.05 -0.98
CA LEU A 52 7.68 2.12 -1.70
C LEU A 52 8.83 2.92 -2.31
N PRO A 53 10.07 2.42 -2.22
CA PRO A 53 11.17 3.04 -2.94
C PRO A 53 10.77 3.16 -4.42
N PRO A 54 11.18 4.24 -5.11
CA PRO A 54 10.83 4.45 -6.50
C PRO A 54 11.19 3.19 -7.31
N PRO A 55 10.36 2.78 -8.28
CA PRO A 55 10.58 1.58 -9.07
C PRO A 55 11.98 1.64 -9.66
N ARG A 56 12.90 0.84 -9.10
CA ARG A 56 14.24 0.71 -9.65
C ARG A 56 14.07 -0.05 -10.96
N ALA A 57 14.30 0.64 -12.08
CA ALA A 57 14.46 -0.02 -13.36
C ALA A 57 15.45 -1.17 -13.17
N ARG A 58 15.01 -2.40 -13.41
CA ARG A 58 15.89 -3.55 -13.50
C ARG A 58 16.85 -3.22 -14.66
N LYS A 59 18.10 -2.87 -14.35
CA LYS A 59 19.15 -2.91 -15.38
C LYS A 59 19.15 -4.36 -15.84
N ALA A 60 18.75 -4.59 -17.09
CA ALA A 60 19.07 -5.83 -17.76
C ALA A 60 20.59 -5.98 -17.62
N ASP A 61 21.02 -7.11 -17.07
CA ASP A 61 22.43 -7.42 -16.91
C ASP A 61 22.99 -7.54 -18.33
N GLY A 62 23.54 -6.43 -18.81
CA GLY A 62 24.26 -6.37 -20.07
C GLY A 62 25.60 -7.06 -19.86
N THR A 63 25.60 -8.39 -19.93
CA THR A 63 26.78 -9.17 -20.31
C THR A 63 26.37 -10.09 -21.44
N SER A 64 26.41 -9.53 -22.65
CA SER A 64 26.87 -10.30 -23.80
C SER A 64 28.39 -10.38 -23.70
N SER A 65 28.92 -11.60 -23.75
CA SER A 65 30.15 -12.02 -24.45
C SER A 65 30.61 -13.38 -23.94
#